data_AF-A0A2L1GEY2-F1
#
_entry.id   AF-A0A2L1GEY2-F1
#
_cell.length_a   1.000
_cell.length_b   1.000
_cell.length_c   1.000
_cell.angle_alpha   90.00
_cell.angle_beta   90.00
_cell.angle_gamma   90.00
#
_symmetry.space_group_name_H-M   'P 1'
#
loop_
_entity.id
_entity.type
_entity.pdbx_description
1 polymer ?
#
loop_
_entity_poly.entity_id
_entity_poly.type
_entity_poly.pdbx_seq_one_letter_code
_entity_poly.pdbx_strand_id
1 'polypeptide(L)'
;KYIWTAMKHGTTCSSGSGDNGSISCDDIPTIDLIPQYLRFLQEWVEHFCEQRQAKVNAVITNCKSCKESGGTCGSDCKTKCKVACDAYKEFIEKCRTAAEGTAESSWVKRWDQIYKRYSKYIEDAK
;
A
#
# COMPACT_ATOMS: atom_id res chain seq x y z
N LYS A 1 -21.43 -20.66 1.36
CA LYS A 1 -22.05 -20.59 2.72
C LYS A 1 -21.25 -21.39 3.75
N TYR A 2 -21.12 -22.71 3.63
CA TYR A 2 -20.42 -23.55 4.63
C TYR A 2 -18.93 -23.18 4.85
N ILE A 3 -18.21 -22.85 3.78
CA ILE A 3 -16.80 -22.42 3.85
C ILE A 3 -16.66 -21.13 4.69
N TRP A 4 -17.49 -20.12 4.41
CA TRP A 4 -17.52 -18.87 5.17
C TRP A 4 -17.83 -19.10 6.65
N THR A 5 -18.85 -19.92 6.97
CA THR A 5 -19.20 -20.24 8.36
C THR A 5 -18.04 -20.89 9.12
N ALA A 6 -17.28 -21.78 8.47
CA ALA A 6 -16.09 -22.37 9.08
C ALA A 6 -14.98 -21.34 9.33
N MET A 7 -14.74 -20.44 8.37
CA MET A 7 -13.76 -19.35 8.52
C MET A 7 -14.13 -18.43 9.69
N LYS A 8 -15.42 -18.06 9.84
CA LYS A 8 -15.90 -17.23 10.96
C LYS A 8 -15.60 -17.86 12.32
N HIS A 9 -15.80 -19.16 12.47
CA HIS A 9 -15.52 -19.85 13.74
C HIS A 9 -14.02 -19.97 14.04
N GLY A 10 -13.16 -19.93 13.00
CA GLY A 10 -11.71 -19.95 13.16
C GLY A 10 -11.10 -18.57 13.49
N THR A 11 -11.79 -17.49 13.16
CA THR A 11 -11.38 -16.12 13.50
C THR A 11 -12.03 -15.66 14.79
N THR A 12 -11.29 -15.11 15.75
CA THR A 12 -11.91 -14.35 16.85
C THR A 12 -12.52 -13.09 16.25
N CYS A 13 -13.80 -13.12 15.88
CA CYS A 13 -14.54 -11.91 15.56
C CYS A 13 -14.65 -11.07 16.84
N SER A 14 -13.60 -10.31 17.16
CA SER A 14 -13.63 -9.31 18.20
C SER A 14 -14.62 -8.25 17.75
N SER A 15 -15.81 -8.32 18.33
CA SER A 15 -16.87 -7.32 18.20
C SER A 15 -16.37 -6.04 18.88
N GLY A 16 -15.51 -5.27 18.22
CA GLY A 16 -14.92 -4.07 18.79
C GLY A 16 -13.59 -3.68 18.18
N SER A 17 -13.62 -3.08 16.99
CA SER A 17 -12.65 -2.06 16.59
C SER A 17 -13.34 -1.09 15.65
N GLY A 18 -13.41 0.17 16.08
CA GLY A 18 -14.21 1.22 15.48
C GLY A 18 -13.59 1.82 14.22
N ASP A 19 -13.80 1.16 13.09
CA ASP A 19 -13.58 1.76 11.78
C ASP A 19 -14.93 2.04 11.10
N ASN A 20 -15.05 3.24 10.50
CA ASN A 20 -16.24 3.77 9.84
C ASN A 20 -16.54 3.07 8.48
N GLY A 21 -16.67 1.75 8.53
CA GLY A 21 -17.00 0.89 7.40
C GLY A 21 -17.33 -0.49 7.94
N SER A 22 -18.53 -0.64 8.51
CA SER A 22 -18.99 -1.90 9.10
C SER A 22 -19.13 -2.95 8.00
N ILE A 23 -18.07 -3.72 7.75
CA ILE A 23 -18.20 -5.05 7.17
C ILE A 23 -18.65 -5.91 8.35
N SER A 24 -19.96 -6.13 8.46
CA SER A 24 -20.50 -7.06 9.42
C SER A 24 -19.86 -8.43 9.17
N CYS A 25 -19.34 -9.06 10.22
CA CYS A 25 -18.85 -10.44 10.13
C CYS A 25 -19.97 -11.41 9.70
N ASP A 26 -21.23 -10.99 9.73
CA ASP A 26 -22.36 -11.79 9.29
C ASP A 26 -22.60 -11.78 7.79
N ASP A 27 -22.08 -10.77 7.08
CA ASP A 27 -22.23 -10.69 5.63
C ASP A 27 -21.23 -11.62 4.94
N ILE A 28 -21.73 -12.45 4.02
CA ILE A 28 -20.86 -13.21 3.12
C ILE A 28 -20.22 -12.19 2.17
N PRO A 29 -18.89 -12.06 2.15
CA PRO A 29 -18.25 -11.11 1.27
C PRO A 29 -18.47 -11.53 -0.18
N THR A 30 -18.80 -10.58 -1.05
CA THR A 30 -18.95 -10.80 -2.49
C THR A 30 -17.61 -10.85 -3.23
N ILE A 31 -16.49 -10.95 -2.51
CA ILE A 31 -15.13 -10.97 -3.06
C ILE A 31 -14.92 -12.12 -4.04
N ASP A 32 -15.61 -13.25 -3.85
CA ASP A 32 -15.49 -14.41 -4.74
C ASP A 32 -15.98 -14.13 -6.17
N LEU A 33 -16.82 -13.10 -6.35
CA LEU A 33 -17.33 -12.65 -7.66
C LEU A 33 -16.32 -11.78 -8.43
N ILE A 34 -15.29 -11.28 -7.75
CA ILE A 34 -14.24 -10.44 -8.36
C ILE A 34 -13.15 -11.36 -8.92
N PRO A 35 -12.68 -11.20 -10.17
CA PRO A 35 -11.56 -11.96 -10.68
C PRO A 35 -10.35 -11.95 -9.73
N GLN A 36 -9.74 -13.12 -9.51
CA GLN A 36 -8.65 -13.29 -8.55
C GLN A 36 -7.49 -12.30 -8.77
N TYR A 37 -7.19 -11.97 -10.03
CA TYR A 37 -6.18 -10.97 -10.37
C TYR A 37 -6.49 -9.59 -9.78
N LEU A 38 -7.76 -9.16 -9.82
CA LEU A 38 -8.18 -7.87 -9.27
C LEU A 38 -8.17 -7.87 -7.73
N ARG A 39 -8.49 -9.01 -7.09
CA ARG A 39 -8.34 -9.14 -5.64
C ARG A 39 -6.89 -9.01 -5.18
N PHE A 40 -5.97 -9.72 -5.82
CA PHE A 40 -4.54 -9.60 -5.51
C PHE A 40 -3.98 -8.22 -5.84
N LEU A 41 -4.52 -7.55 -6.87
CA LEU A 41 -4.17 -6.15 -7.15
C LEU A 41 -4.64 -5.22 -6.03
N GLN A 42 -5.86 -5.41 -5.53
CA GLN A 42 -6.39 -4.62 -4.41
C GLN A 42 -5.54 -4.81 -3.15
N GLU A 43 -5.25 -6.05 -2.76
CA GLU A 43 -4.38 -6.36 -1.61
C GLU A 43 -2.98 -5.76 -1.79
N TRP A 44 -2.42 -5.84 -3.01
CA TRP A 44 -1.12 -5.25 -3.30
C TRP A 44 -1.13 -3.71 -3.17
N VAL A 45 -2.19 -3.05 -3.66
CA VAL A 45 -2.34 -1.60 -3.56
C VAL A 45 -2.51 -1.18 -2.09
N GLU A 46 -3.32 -1.91 -1.32
CA GLU A 46 -3.51 -1.65 0.11
C GLU A 46 -2.19 -1.73 0.87
N HIS A 47 -1.44 -2.82 0.68
CA HIS A 47 -0.14 -3.02 1.32
C HIS A 47 0.91 -1.98 0.88
N PHE A 48 0.88 -1.55 -0.37
CA PHE A 48 1.72 -0.46 -0.85
C PHE A 48 1.35 0.87 -0.20
N CYS A 49 0.07 1.21 -0.16
CA CYS A 49 -0.45 2.46 0.39
C CYS A 49 -0.11 2.61 1.86
N GLU A 50 -0.24 1.55 2.66
CA GLU A 50 0.12 1.54 4.08
C GLU A 50 1.61 1.88 4.29
N GLN A 51 2.51 1.17 3.61
CA GLN A 51 3.95 1.43 3.68
C GLN A 51 4.30 2.84 3.18
N ARG A 52 3.67 3.26 2.08
CA ARG A 52 3.86 4.59 1.50
C ARG A 52 3.43 5.68 2.48
N GLN A 53 2.29 5.52 3.15
CA GLN A 53 1.79 6.49 4.10
C GLN A 53 2.78 6.72 5.25
N ALA A 54 3.33 5.65 5.82
CA ALA A 54 4.35 5.77 6.86
C ALA A 54 5.59 6.56 6.39
N LYS A 55 6.09 6.29 5.18
CA LYS A 55 7.26 6.99 4.61
C LYS A 55 6.95 8.44 4.25
N VAL A 56 5.77 8.73 3.68
CA VAL A 56 5.34 10.10 3.36
C VAL A 56 5.15 10.93 4.63
N ASN A 57 4.60 10.36 5.70
CA ASN A 57 4.45 11.06 6.98
C ASN A 57 5.82 11.48 7.57
N ALA A 58 6.85 10.66 7.39
CA ALA A 58 8.22 11.01 7.77
C ALA A 58 8.76 12.17 6.92
N VAL A 59 8.52 12.18 5.62
CA VAL A 59 8.90 13.30 4.73
C VAL A 59 8.18 14.57 5.14
N ILE A 60 6.85 14.52 5.32
CA ILE A 60 6.04 15.68 5.71
C ILE A 60 6.56 16.25 7.03
N THR A 61 6.74 15.41 8.06
CA THR A 61 7.21 15.87 9.38
C THR A 61 8.57 16.56 9.30
N ASN A 62 9.52 15.98 8.56
CA ASN A 62 10.89 16.52 8.48
C ASN A 62 11.02 17.73 7.53
N CYS A 63 10.13 17.86 6.54
CA CYS A 63 10.16 18.94 5.57
C CYS A 63 9.18 20.08 5.87
N LYS A 64 8.17 19.87 6.74
CA LYS A 64 7.15 20.88 7.06
C LYS A 64 7.75 22.13 7.68
N SER A 65 8.68 21.97 8.62
CA SER A 65 9.39 23.08 9.26
C SER A 65 10.19 23.92 8.27
N CYS A 66 10.72 23.32 7.19
CA CYS A 66 11.41 24.04 6.12
C CYS A 66 10.45 24.87 5.25
N LYS A 67 9.24 24.34 5.02
CA LYS A 67 8.20 25.03 4.24
C LYS A 67 7.61 26.22 4.99
N GLU A 68 7.39 26.07 6.29
CA GLU A 68 6.77 27.11 7.14
C GLU A 68 7.72 28.26 7.48
N SER A 69 9.04 28.03 7.44
CA SER A 69 10.04 29.07 7.72
C SER A 69 10.33 30.00 6.54
N GLY A 70 9.54 29.95 5.45
CA GLY A 70 9.63 30.93 4.35
C GLY A 70 11.01 31.03 3.68
N GLY A 71 11.83 29.97 3.76
CA GLY A 71 13.21 29.96 3.24
C GLY A 71 14.30 30.37 4.25
N THR A 72 13.95 30.76 5.48
CA THR A 72 14.91 31.11 6.56
C THR A 72 15.34 29.90 7.41
N CYS A 73 15.00 28.70 6.95
CA CYS A 73 15.42 27.43 7.52
C CYS A 73 16.95 27.33 7.59
N GLY A 74 17.51 27.13 8.79
CA GLY A 74 18.92 26.79 8.99
C GLY A 74 19.31 25.48 8.26
N SER A 75 20.60 25.27 8.03
CA SER A 75 21.15 24.12 7.26
C SER A 75 20.60 22.76 7.69
N ASP A 76 20.24 22.60 8.96
CA ASP A 76 19.76 21.36 9.55
C ASP A 76 18.44 20.86 8.99
N CYS A 77 17.45 21.74 8.77
CA CYS A 77 16.18 21.26 8.22
C CYS A 77 16.31 20.90 6.73
N LYS A 78 17.14 21.63 5.96
CA LYS A 78 17.47 21.24 4.58
C LYS A 78 18.10 19.84 4.51
N THR A 79 18.99 19.54 5.46
CA THR A 79 19.62 18.21 5.57
C THR A 79 18.62 17.13 5.95
N LYS A 80 17.81 17.33 7.02
CA LYS A 80 16.83 16.33 7.47
C LYS A 80 15.75 16.06 6.42
N CYS A 81 15.25 17.10 5.77
CA CYS A 81 14.27 16.95 4.68
C CYS A 81 14.88 16.18 3.51
N LYS A 82 16.12 16.50 3.10
CA LYS A 82 16.81 15.76 2.04
C LYS A 82 16.96 14.28 2.37
N VAL A 83 17.42 13.94 3.59
CA VAL A 83 17.55 12.55 4.05
C VAL A 83 16.20 11.82 4.01
N ALA A 84 15.12 12.46 4.45
CA ALA A 84 13.79 11.86 4.40
C ALA A 84 13.30 11.63 2.95
N CYS A 85 13.53 12.60 2.06
CA CYS A 85 13.21 12.47 0.63
C CYS A 85 14.04 11.37 -0.05
N ASP A 86 15.33 11.29 0.24
CA ASP A 86 16.23 10.27 -0.30
C ASP A 86 15.82 8.88 0.19
N ALA A 87 15.44 8.73 1.46
CA ALA A 87 14.89 7.48 2.00
C ALA A 87 13.56 7.09 1.35
N TYR A 88 12.69 8.05 1.04
CA TYR A 88 11.46 7.78 0.29
C TYR A 88 11.75 7.37 -1.16
N LYS A 89 12.70 8.03 -1.82
CA LYS A 89 13.14 7.68 -3.17
C LYS A 89 13.72 6.27 -3.21
N GLU A 90 14.60 5.94 -2.25
CA GLU A 90 15.12 4.58 -2.09
C GLU A 90 13.98 3.58 -1.86
N PHE A 91 12.99 3.89 -1.01
CA PHE A 91 11.84 3.00 -0.81
C PHE A 91 11.11 2.66 -2.11
N ILE A 92 10.93 3.63 -3.02
CA ILE A 92 10.22 3.43 -4.29
C ILE A 92 11.11 2.74 -5.34
N GLU A 93 12.39 3.12 -5.42
CA GLU A 93 13.30 2.72 -6.49
C GLU A 93 14.10 1.45 -6.17
N LYS A 94 14.34 1.15 -4.89
CA LYS A 94 15.14 -0.01 -4.49
C LYS A 94 14.43 -1.29 -4.92
N CYS A 95 15.17 -2.14 -5.63
CA CYS A 95 14.74 -3.50 -5.88
C CYS A 95 14.72 -4.25 -4.55
N ARG A 96 13.54 -4.66 -4.10
CA ARG A 96 13.45 -5.60 -2.97
C ARG A 96 14.00 -6.93 -3.46
N THR A 97 14.92 -7.52 -2.71
CA THR A 97 15.44 -8.86 -3.02
C THR A 97 14.52 -9.91 -2.43
N ALA A 98 14.58 -11.13 -2.94
CA ALA A 98 13.73 -12.23 -2.47
C ALA A 98 13.83 -12.50 -0.95
N ALA A 99 14.91 -12.06 -0.30
CA ALA A 99 15.12 -12.15 1.14
C ALA A 99 14.14 -11.27 1.98
N GLU A 100 13.56 -10.23 1.37
CA GLU A 100 12.57 -9.36 2.03
C GLU A 100 11.11 -9.77 1.74
N GLY A 101 10.88 -10.98 1.20
CA GLY A 101 9.55 -11.57 1.04
C GLY A 101 8.71 -11.02 -0.12
N THR A 102 9.28 -10.18 -1.00
CA THR A 102 8.60 -9.67 -2.20
C THR A 102 9.47 -9.89 -3.45
N ALA A 103 8.84 -10.19 -4.58
CA ALA A 103 9.51 -10.54 -5.83
C ALA A 103 10.51 -9.46 -6.28
N GLU A 104 11.65 -9.91 -6.81
CA GLU A 104 12.87 -9.16 -7.19
C GLU A 104 12.62 -7.96 -8.13
N SER A 105 12.07 -6.85 -7.61
CA SER A 105 11.76 -5.66 -8.40
C SER A 105 11.48 -4.43 -7.54
N SER A 106 11.68 -3.25 -8.10
CA SER A 106 11.20 -1.99 -7.51
C SER A 106 9.69 -1.86 -7.66
N TRP A 107 9.05 -1.06 -6.81
CA TRP A 107 7.60 -0.80 -6.88
C TRP A 107 7.18 -0.29 -8.26
N VAL A 108 8.00 0.57 -8.87
CA VAL A 108 7.76 1.14 -10.21
C VAL A 108 7.75 0.05 -11.28
N LYS A 109 8.73 -0.86 -11.27
CA LYS A 109 8.80 -1.97 -12.23
C LYS A 109 7.62 -2.92 -12.08
N ARG A 110 7.22 -3.21 -10.84
CA ARG A 110 6.08 -4.09 -10.58
C ARG A 110 4.77 -3.47 -11.05
N TRP A 111 4.57 -2.17 -10.81
CA TRP A 111 3.40 -1.44 -11.29
C TRP A 111 3.30 -1.45 -12.83
N ASP A 112 4.40 -1.24 -13.54
CA ASP A 112 4.43 -1.32 -15.01
C ASP A 112 4.00 -2.70 -15.53
N GLN A 113 4.48 -3.79 -14.90
CA GLN A 113 4.07 -5.15 -15.25
C GLN A 113 2.58 -5.39 -15.00
N ILE A 114 2.06 -4.92 -13.86
CA ILE A 114 0.64 -5.00 -13.52
C ILE A 114 -0.18 -4.25 -14.58
N TYR A 115 0.18 -3.01 -14.87
CA TYR A 115 -0.52 -2.18 -15.85
C TYR A 115 -0.57 -2.83 -17.23
N LYS A 116 0.57 -3.32 -17.74
CA LYS A 116 0.63 -4.03 -19.03
C LYS A 116 -0.29 -5.23 -19.07
N ARG A 117 -0.31 -6.04 -18.00
CA ARG A 117 -1.16 -7.22 -17.91
C ARG A 117 -2.64 -6.86 -17.84
N TYR A 118 -2.99 -5.84 -17.06
CA TYR A 118 -4.35 -5.32 -16.98
C TYR A 118 -4.82 -4.80 -18.34
N SER A 119 -4.03 -3.97 -19.02
CA SER A 119 -4.33 -3.46 -20.35
C SER A 119 -4.55 -4.59 -21.36
N LYS A 120 -3.71 -5.64 -21.33
CA LYS A 120 -3.91 -6.83 -22.16
C LYS A 120 -5.26 -7.50 -21.89
N TYR A 121 -5.67 -7.67 -20.63
CA TYR A 121 -6.98 -8.24 -20.32
C TYR A 121 -8.15 -7.39 -20.81
N ILE A 122 -8.01 -6.07 -20.79
CA ILE A 122 -9.02 -5.15 -21.36
C ILE A 122 -9.08 -5.26 -22.87
N GLU A 123 -7.95 -5.47 -23.55
CA GLU A 123 -7.91 -5.72 -25.00
C GLU A 123 -8.50 -7.08 -25.37
N ASP A 124 -8.13 -8.15 -24.67
CA ASP A 124 -8.62 -9.51 -24.91
C ASP A 124 -10.13 -9.67 -24.64
N ALA A 125 -10.72 -8.75 -23.86
CA ALA A 125 -12.15 -8.74 -23.54
C ALA A 125 -13.02 -7.92 -24.51
N LYS A 126 -12.42 -7.25 -25.51
CA LYS A 126 -13.13 -6.55 -26.58
C LYS A 126 -13.55 -7.50 -27.69
#